data_AF-A0A6M0FNU3-F1
#
_entry.id   AF-A0A6M0FNU3-F1
#
_cell.length_a   1.000
_cell.length_b   1.000
_cell.length_c   1.000
_cell.angle_alpha   90.00
_cell.angle_beta   90.00
_cell.angle_gamma   90.00
#
_symmetry.space_group_name_H-M   'P 1'
#
loop_
_entity.id
_entity.type
_entity.pdbx_description
1 polymer ?
#
loop_
_entity_poly.entity_id
_entity_poly.type
_entity_poly.pdbx_seq_one_letter_code
_entity_poly.pdbx_strand_id
1 'polypeptide(L)'
;MGIKNWYLNQVRKHIEITSIEFPDGFTAFLDSKKIPINKNIKYKRLIDWKKVNKCHQINYENHMIENQIRDDLKISDLYLHEQVYMDFGYENPVVKIPTAFFVENWFEFVSSTNFLGSVVIVEDGSLFMEFTDDSDFLLISNFLITPTS
;
A
#
# COMPACT_ATOMS: atom_id res chain seq x y z
N MET A 1 9.52 5.32 -20.84
CA MET A 1 10.21 4.49 -19.85
C MET A 1 9.46 3.16 -19.72
N GLY A 2 10.15 2.03 -19.71
CA GLY A 2 9.52 0.72 -19.47
C GLY A 2 9.32 0.51 -17.97
N ILE A 3 8.22 -0.14 -17.58
CA ILE A 3 8.01 -0.57 -16.18
C ILE A 3 9.00 -1.70 -15.89
N LYS A 4 9.77 -1.60 -14.80
CA LYS A 4 10.73 -2.65 -14.42
C LYS A 4 10.08 -3.74 -13.58
N ASN A 5 9.10 -3.39 -12.74
CA ASN A 5 8.37 -4.35 -11.93
C ASN A 5 7.67 -5.43 -12.80
N TRP A 6 7.94 -6.70 -12.49
CA TRP A 6 7.48 -7.83 -13.29
C TRP A 6 5.96 -7.97 -13.28
N TYR A 7 5.32 -7.74 -12.12
CA TYR A 7 3.88 -7.93 -11.96
C TYR A 7 3.10 -6.79 -12.61
N LEU A 8 3.56 -5.54 -12.45
CA LEU A 8 2.98 -4.39 -13.14
C LEU A 8 2.98 -4.55 -14.67
N ASN A 9 3.98 -5.22 -15.24
CA ASN A 9 3.98 -5.56 -16.66
C ASN A 9 2.88 -6.58 -17.02
N GLN A 10 2.63 -7.58 -16.16
CA GLN A 10 1.58 -8.58 -16.38
C GLN A 10 0.18 -7.98 -16.28
N VAL A 11 -0.06 -7.12 -15.29
CA VAL A 11 -1.37 -6.51 -15.03
C VAL A 11 -1.56 -5.13 -15.66
N ARG A 12 -0.69 -4.74 -16.59
CA ARG A 12 -0.66 -3.39 -17.19
C ARG A 12 -2.00 -2.90 -17.74
N LYS A 13 -2.86 -3.81 -18.21
CA LYS A 13 -4.20 -3.49 -18.74
C LYS A 13 -5.23 -3.15 -17.66
N HIS A 14 -4.92 -3.45 -16.39
CA HIS A 14 -5.80 -3.29 -15.23
C HIS A 14 -5.38 -2.13 -14.33
N ILE A 15 -4.26 -1.46 -14.63
CA ILE A 15 -3.69 -0.38 -13.83
C ILE A 15 -3.50 0.87 -14.67
N GLU A 16 -3.41 2.01 -14.01
CA GLU A 16 -3.01 3.28 -14.61
C GLU A 16 -1.65 3.71 -14.04
N ILE A 17 -0.70 3.98 -14.93
CA ILE A 17 0.61 4.50 -14.55
C ILE A 17 0.48 6.01 -14.35
N THR A 18 0.78 6.49 -13.15
CA THR A 18 0.72 7.93 -12.87
C THR A 18 2.03 8.63 -13.24
N SER A 19 2.02 9.96 -13.23
CA SER A 19 3.24 10.77 -13.32
C SER A 19 3.94 10.97 -11.97
N ILE A 20 3.48 10.32 -10.90
CA ILE A 20 4.05 10.46 -9.56
C ILE A 20 5.25 9.53 -9.44
N GLU A 21 6.42 10.12 -9.21
CA GLU A 21 7.69 9.40 -9.05
C GLU A 21 8.00 9.14 -7.58
N PHE A 22 8.65 8.02 -7.27
CA PHE A 22 9.16 7.71 -5.94
C PHE A 22 10.67 8.02 -5.85
N PRO A 23 11.18 8.62 -4.75
CA PRO A 23 10.47 8.93 -3.51
C PRO A 23 9.84 10.33 -3.46
N ASP A 24 10.38 11.32 -4.18
CA ASP A 24 10.04 12.73 -3.96
C ASP A 24 8.61 13.09 -4.36
N GLY A 25 8.14 12.60 -5.51
CA GLY A 25 6.77 12.84 -5.96
C GLY A 25 5.74 12.20 -5.05
N PHE A 26 5.99 10.96 -4.61
CA PHE A 26 5.06 10.23 -3.75
C PHE A 26 5.05 10.78 -2.32
N THR A 27 6.20 11.17 -1.76
CA THR A 27 6.24 11.86 -0.46
C THR A 27 5.51 13.20 -0.51
N ALA A 28 5.67 13.99 -1.58
CA ALA A 28 4.90 15.22 -1.78
C ALA A 28 3.39 14.93 -1.91
N PHE A 29 3.02 13.83 -2.58
CA PHE A 29 1.63 13.37 -2.65
C PHE A 29 1.09 13.05 -1.26
N LEU A 30 1.79 12.26 -0.44
CA LEU A 30 1.39 11.96 0.94
C LEU A 30 1.28 13.22 1.82
N ASP A 31 2.27 14.12 1.73
CA ASP A 31 2.26 15.42 2.43
C ASP A 31 1.04 16.26 2.02
N SER A 32 0.65 16.26 0.73
CA SER A 32 -0.53 16.97 0.24
C SER A 32 -1.84 16.44 0.84
N LYS A 33 -1.86 15.17 1.24
CA LYS A 33 -2.97 14.50 1.94
C LYS A 33 -2.88 14.63 3.46
N LYS A 34 -1.90 15.38 3.98
CA LYS A 34 -1.63 15.57 5.41
C LYS A 34 -1.32 14.26 6.14
N ILE A 35 -0.79 13.27 5.43
CA ILE A 35 -0.34 12.02 6.05
C ILE A 35 1.02 12.26 6.69
N PRO A 36 1.21 11.91 7.97
CA PRO A 36 2.48 12.13 8.63
C PRO A 36 3.52 11.16 8.07
N ILE A 37 4.59 11.69 7.46
CA ILE A 37 5.67 10.88 6.88
C ILE A 37 7.01 11.04 7.64
N ASN A 38 7.80 9.98 7.67
CA ASN A 38 9.18 9.99 8.15
C ASN A 38 10.10 10.49 7.03
N LYS A 39 10.57 11.74 7.15
CA LYS A 39 11.51 12.34 6.18
C LYS A 39 12.97 11.89 6.34
N ASN A 40 13.25 10.99 7.27
CA ASN A 40 14.60 10.52 7.56
C ASN A 40 14.76 9.09 7.05
N ILE A 41 15.73 8.91 6.15
CA ILE A 41 16.07 7.65 5.44
C ILE A 41 16.40 6.50 6.40
N LYS A 42 16.70 6.78 7.68
CA LYS A 42 16.93 5.73 8.69
C LYS A 42 15.67 4.98 9.12
N TYR A 43 14.47 5.50 8.82
CA TYR A 43 13.23 4.82 9.18
C TYR A 43 12.85 3.81 8.10
N LYS A 44 12.63 2.56 8.52
CA LYS A 44 12.12 1.45 7.69
C LYS A 44 10.66 1.62 7.24
N ARG A 45 10.00 2.68 7.71
CA ARG A 45 8.59 2.98 7.48
C ARG A 45 8.47 4.39 6.96
N LEU A 46 7.76 4.56 5.85
CA LEU A 46 7.49 5.84 5.24
C LEU A 46 6.49 6.65 6.07
N ILE A 47 5.49 6.00 6.66
CA ILE A 47 4.48 6.67 7.49
C ILE A 47 4.97 6.76 8.94
N ASP A 48 4.83 7.95 9.54
CA ASP A 48 5.03 8.16 10.97
C ASP A 48 3.77 7.75 11.74
N TRP A 49 3.61 6.44 11.92
CA TRP A 49 2.47 5.84 12.60
C TRP A 49 2.29 6.30 14.06
N LYS A 50 3.31 6.93 14.68
CA LYS A 50 3.17 7.52 16.03
C LYS A 50 2.28 8.76 16.04
N LYS A 51 2.08 9.39 14.88
CA LYS A 51 1.24 10.58 14.70
C LYS A 51 -0.13 10.27 14.10
N VAL A 52 -0.41 9.01 13.79
CA VAL A 52 -1.69 8.59 13.23
C VAL A 52 -2.61 8.16 14.37
N ASN A 53 -3.80 8.78 14.46
CA ASN A 53 -4.74 8.55 15.57
C ASN A 53 -5.29 7.11 15.64
N LYS A 54 -5.45 6.46 14.49
CA LYS A 54 -5.93 5.08 14.38
C LYS A 54 -4.84 4.23 13.73
N CYS A 55 -4.50 3.13 14.37
CA CYS A 55 -3.42 2.24 13.92
C CYS A 55 -3.83 0.80 14.23
N HIS A 56 -4.09 0.04 13.17
CA HIS A 56 -4.37 -1.39 13.21
C HIS A 56 -3.18 -2.12 12.61
N GLN A 57 -2.83 -3.28 13.15
CA GLN A 57 -1.64 -4.04 12.74
C GLN A 57 -2.01 -5.51 12.56
N ILE A 58 -1.57 -6.08 11.44
CA ILE A 58 -1.72 -7.50 11.11
C ILE A 58 -0.35 -8.02 10.70
N ASN A 59 0.11 -9.12 11.28
CA ASN A 59 1.29 -9.83 10.78
C ASN A 59 0.86 -10.70 9.60
N TYR A 60 1.49 -10.53 8.43
CA TYR A 60 1.13 -11.25 7.21
C TYR A 60 2.19 -12.26 6.73
N GLU A 61 3.12 -12.69 7.61
CA GLU A 61 4.22 -13.60 7.26
C GLU A 61 3.74 -15.02 6.84
N ASN A 62 2.51 -15.41 7.20
CA ASN A 62 1.97 -16.74 6.94
C ASN A 62 1.06 -16.77 5.71
N HIS A 63 1.39 -17.60 4.70
CA HIS A 63 0.58 -17.81 3.50
C HIS A 63 -0.90 -18.16 3.75
N MET A 64 -1.25 -18.76 4.90
CA MET A 64 -2.66 -19.02 5.24
C MET A 64 -3.48 -17.74 5.46
N ILE A 65 -2.83 -16.60 5.72
CA ILE A 65 -3.47 -15.32 5.95
C ILE A 65 -3.78 -14.56 4.66
N GLU A 66 -3.27 -15.04 3.51
CA GLU A 66 -3.48 -14.40 2.22
C GLU A 66 -4.97 -14.26 1.88
N ASN A 67 -5.66 -15.40 1.94
CA ASN A 67 -7.09 -15.48 1.72
C ASN A 67 -7.87 -14.68 2.77
N GLN A 68 -7.43 -14.73 4.03
CA GLN A 68 -8.08 -14.01 5.11
C GLN A 68 -7.99 -12.49 4.92
N ILE A 69 -6.80 -11.94 4.68
CA ILE A 69 -6.61 -10.50 4.42
C ILE A 69 -7.40 -10.07 3.18
N ARG A 70 -7.43 -10.89 2.11
CA ARG A 70 -8.25 -10.60 0.94
C ARG A 70 -9.72 -10.48 1.32
N ASP A 71 -10.25 -11.46 2.04
CA ASP A 71 -11.67 -11.52 2.38
C ASP A 71 -12.06 -10.42 3.39
N ASP A 72 -11.16 -10.08 4.31
CA ASP A 72 -11.28 -8.96 5.24
C ASP A 72 -11.22 -7.60 4.53
N LEU A 73 -10.31 -7.42 3.56
CA LEU A 73 -10.25 -6.23 2.73
C LEU A 73 -11.54 -6.03 1.92
N LYS A 74 -12.18 -7.11 1.43
CA LYS A 74 -13.47 -7.05 0.69
C LYS A 74 -14.62 -6.47 1.50
N ILE A 75 -14.57 -6.58 2.82
CA ILE A 75 -15.60 -6.04 3.72
C ILE A 75 -15.17 -4.76 4.43
N SER A 76 -13.93 -4.31 4.23
CA SER A 76 -13.38 -3.09 4.82
C SER A 76 -13.87 -1.81 4.12
N ASP A 77 -13.75 -0.67 4.79
CA ASP A 77 -14.06 0.65 4.22
C ASP A 77 -13.25 0.94 2.94
N LEU A 78 -12.05 0.35 2.79
CA LEU A 78 -11.23 0.52 1.60
C LEU A 78 -11.98 0.10 0.34
N TYR A 79 -12.72 -1.02 0.39
CA TYR A 79 -13.41 -1.60 -0.76
C TYR A 79 -14.54 -0.73 -1.31
N LEU A 80 -14.98 0.27 -0.54
CA LEU A 80 -15.98 1.25 -0.98
C LEU A 80 -15.40 2.32 -1.91
N HIS A 81 -14.07 2.43 -2.01
CA HIS A 81 -13.40 3.35 -2.93
C HIS A 81 -13.13 2.67 -4.27
N GLU A 82 -13.27 3.41 -5.36
CA GLU A 82 -13.07 2.86 -6.71
C GLU A 82 -11.62 2.44 -6.97
N GLN A 83 -10.66 3.22 -6.45
CA GLN A 83 -9.25 3.07 -6.78
C GLN A 83 -8.34 3.39 -5.58
N VAL A 84 -7.18 2.74 -5.55
CA VAL A 84 -6.06 3.03 -4.64
C VAL A 84 -4.82 3.42 -5.44
N TYR A 85 -3.93 4.17 -4.81
CA TYR A 85 -2.57 4.43 -5.26
C TYR A 85 -1.60 3.55 -4.48
N MET A 86 -0.61 2.98 -5.15
CA MET A 86 0.43 2.16 -4.52
C MET A 86 1.80 2.48 -5.11
N ASP A 87 2.81 2.59 -4.24
CA ASP A 87 4.21 2.70 -4.65
C ASP A 87 4.90 1.33 -4.77
N PHE A 88 5.95 1.28 -5.59
CA PHE A 88 6.73 0.08 -5.88
C PHE A 88 8.24 0.35 -5.70
N GLY A 89 8.58 1.29 -4.81
CA GLY A 89 9.94 1.72 -4.54
C GLY A 89 10.61 2.47 -5.70
N TYR A 90 11.93 2.64 -5.59
CA TYR A 90 12.75 3.41 -6.53
C TYR A 90 12.61 2.92 -7.98
N GLU A 91 12.62 3.87 -8.91
CA GLU A 91 12.56 3.65 -10.37
C GLU A 91 11.25 3.02 -10.88
N ASN A 92 10.27 2.79 -10.02
CA ASN A 92 8.92 2.41 -10.43
C ASN A 92 7.96 3.59 -10.21
N PRO A 93 7.02 3.82 -11.15
CA PRO A 93 5.99 4.81 -10.96
C PRO A 93 5.02 4.36 -9.87
N VAL A 94 4.42 5.33 -9.18
CA VAL A 94 3.19 5.06 -8.42
C VAL A 94 2.10 4.72 -9.42
N VAL A 95 1.32 3.69 -9.12
CA VAL A 95 0.22 3.25 -9.99
C VAL A 95 -1.12 3.42 -9.30
N LYS A 96 -2.14 3.75 -10.08
CA LYS A 96 -3.54 3.75 -9.66
C LYS A 96 -4.15 2.41 -10.04
N ILE A 97 -4.75 1.72 -9.08
CA ILE A 97 -5.24 0.35 -9.20
C ILE A 97 -6.72 0.36 -8.79
N PRO A 98 -7.64 -0.22 -9.59
CA PRO A 98 -9.01 -0.46 -9.14
C PRO A 98 -9.01 -1.24 -7.82
N THR A 99 -9.69 -0.74 -6.79
CA THR A 99 -9.58 -1.32 -5.45
C THR A 99 -9.97 -2.80 -5.42
N ALA A 100 -11.03 -3.18 -6.13
CA ALA A 100 -11.42 -4.58 -6.24
C ALA A 100 -10.32 -5.47 -6.86
N PHE A 101 -9.58 -4.94 -7.84
CA PHE A 101 -8.47 -5.65 -8.47
C PHE A 101 -7.25 -5.71 -7.55
N PHE A 102 -6.95 -4.61 -6.83
CA PHE A 102 -5.93 -4.59 -5.79
C PHE A 102 -6.22 -5.64 -4.73
N VAL A 103 -7.43 -5.67 -4.17
CA VAL A 103 -7.79 -6.60 -3.10
C VAL A 103 -7.70 -8.05 -3.55
N GLU A 104 -8.16 -8.38 -4.75
CA GLU A 104 -8.08 -9.75 -5.26
C GLU A 104 -6.63 -10.23 -5.49
N ASN A 105 -5.69 -9.32 -5.72
CA ASN A 105 -4.30 -9.63 -6.06
C ASN A 105 -3.29 -8.96 -5.12
N TRP A 106 -3.69 -8.67 -3.87
CA TRP A 106 -2.93 -7.80 -2.98
C TRP A 106 -1.54 -8.38 -2.70
N PHE A 107 -1.46 -9.70 -2.57
CA PHE A 107 -0.24 -10.41 -2.25
C PHE A 107 0.76 -10.38 -3.40
N GLU A 108 0.30 -10.52 -4.65
CA GLU A 108 1.11 -10.38 -5.85
C GLU A 108 1.67 -8.96 -6.00
N PHE A 109 0.85 -7.94 -5.71
CA PHE A 109 1.34 -6.57 -5.70
C PHE A 109 2.46 -6.37 -4.67
N VAL A 110 2.24 -6.78 -3.43
CA VAL A 110 3.23 -6.64 -2.34
C VAL A 110 4.48 -7.46 -2.60
N SER A 111 4.35 -8.74 -2.98
CA SER A 111 5.48 -9.61 -3.28
C SER A 111 6.30 -9.11 -4.47
N SER A 112 5.69 -8.41 -5.44
CA SER A 112 6.41 -7.79 -6.55
C SER A 112 7.33 -6.64 -6.13
N THR A 113 7.13 -6.06 -4.93
CA THR A 113 8.06 -5.10 -4.32
C THR A 113 9.27 -5.77 -3.65
N ASN A 114 9.38 -7.11 -3.72
CA ASN A 114 10.28 -7.93 -2.92
C ASN A 114 10.11 -7.71 -1.41
N PHE A 115 8.90 -7.34 -0.98
CA PHE A 115 8.59 -7.00 0.42
C PHE A 115 9.44 -5.85 0.99
N LEU A 116 9.93 -4.94 0.14
CA LEU A 116 10.77 -3.79 0.55
C LEU A 116 9.97 -2.60 1.10
N GLY A 117 8.79 -2.89 1.64
CA GLY A 117 7.82 -1.90 2.10
C GLY A 117 7.07 -1.21 0.96
N SER A 118 5.80 -0.90 1.19
CA SER A 118 4.96 -0.14 0.24
C SER A 118 3.77 0.47 0.95
N VAL A 119 3.32 1.63 0.47
CA VAL A 119 2.14 2.34 0.96
C VAL A 119 1.03 2.23 -0.07
N VAL A 120 -0.18 1.93 0.42
CA VAL A 120 -1.42 1.95 -0.34
C VAL A 120 -2.33 3.02 0.25
N ILE A 121 -2.93 3.86 -0.60
CA ILE A 121 -3.70 5.03 -0.18
C ILE A 121 -4.84 5.32 -1.15
N VAL A 122 -6.02 5.69 -0.64
CA VAL A 122 -7.12 6.20 -1.48
C VAL A 122 -6.91 7.66 -1.87
N GLU A 123 -7.50 8.10 -2.99
CA GLU A 123 -7.22 9.42 -3.57
C GLU A 123 -7.38 10.61 -2.63
N ASP A 124 -8.36 10.59 -1.73
CA ASP A 124 -8.61 11.67 -0.77
C ASP A 124 -7.72 11.61 0.48
N GLY A 125 -6.94 10.54 0.66
CA GLY A 125 -6.07 10.30 1.80
C GLY A 125 -6.78 9.89 3.10
N SER A 126 -8.08 9.62 3.05
CA SER A 126 -8.86 9.21 4.22
C SER A 126 -8.47 7.83 4.74
N LEU A 127 -8.12 6.91 3.84
CA LEU A 127 -7.69 5.54 4.12
C LEU A 127 -6.30 5.29 3.55
N PHE A 128 -5.42 4.74 4.37
CA PHE A 128 -4.08 4.34 3.96
C PHE A 128 -3.56 3.19 4.82
N MET A 129 -2.65 2.44 4.23
CA MET A 129 -1.94 1.34 4.86
C MET A 129 -0.51 1.23 4.34
N GLU A 130 0.34 0.59 5.14
CA GLU A 130 1.73 0.33 4.83
C GLU A 130 2.03 -1.14 5.08
N PHE A 131 2.57 -1.80 4.07
CA PHE A 131 3.28 -3.06 4.22
C PHE A 131 4.72 -2.70 4.61
N THR A 132 5.23 -3.23 5.70
CA THR A 132 6.56 -2.85 6.22
C THR A 132 7.70 -3.69 5.63
N ASP A 133 8.89 -3.10 5.53
CA ASP A 133 10.14 -3.80 5.12
C ASP A 133 10.86 -4.48 6.30
N ASP A 134 10.30 -4.38 7.50
CA ASP A 134 10.93 -4.89 8.71
C ASP A 134 10.73 -6.41 8.89
N SER A 135 11.49 -6.99 9.83
CA SER A 135 11.43 -8.41 10.17
C SER A 135 10.05 -8.88 10.66
N ASP A 136 9.14 -7.93 10.89
CA ASP A 136 7.88 -8.17 11.55
C ASP A 136 6.74 -8.40 10.53
N PHE A 137 6.99 -8.15 9.22
CA PHE A 137 6.05 -8.33 8.12
C PHE A 137 4.65 -7.81 8.48
N LEU A 138 4.58 -6.53 8.86
CA LEU A 138 3.37 -5.91 9.37
C LEU A 138 2.64 -5.15 8.27
N LEU A 139 1.34 -5.42 8.18
CA LEU A 139 0.38 -4.56 7.49
C LEU A 139 -0.21 -3.63 8.53
N ILE A 140 0.13 -2.35 8.40
CA ILE A 140 -0.33 -1.29 9.31
C ILE A 140 -1.34 -0.42 8.56
N SER A 141 -2.51 -0.16 9.13
CA SER A 141 -3.56 0.64 8.49
C SER A 141 -4.20 1.64 9.45
N ASN A 142 -4.75 2.73 8.90
CA ASN A 142 -5.55 3.69 9.69
C ASN A 142 -7.05 3.33 9.77
N PHE A 143 -7.42 2.17 9.21
CA PHE A 143 -8.78 1.62 9.16
C PHE A 143 -8.75 0.13 9.52
N LEU A 144 -9.90 -0.40 9.94
CA LEU A 144 -10.01 -1.79 10.34
C LEU A 144 -10.07 -2.70 9.09
N ILE A 145 -9.15 -3.66 9.01
CA ILE A 145 -9.15 -4.71 7.97
C ILE A 145 -9.88 -5.94 8.52
N THR A 146 -9.38 -6.51 9.62
CA THR A 146 -9.99 -7.67 10.29
C THR A 146 -11.13 -7.22 11.22
N PRO A 147 -12.36 -7.76 11.12
CA PRO A 147 -13.35 -7.57 12.16
C PRO A 147 -12.78 -8.14 13.48
N THR A 148 -12.78 -7.34 14.54
CA THR A 148 -12.33 -7.79 15.86
C THR A 148 -13.13 -9.01 16.31
N SER A 149 -12.41 -10.06 16.71
CA SER A 149 -12.94 -11.24 17.40
C SER A 149 -13.61 -10.91 18.73
#